data_AF-A0A9D1J851-F1
#
_entry.id   AF-A0A9D1J851-F1
#
_cell.length_a   1.000
_cell.length_b   1.000
_cell.length_c   1.000
_cell.angle_alpha   90.00
_cell.angle_beta   90.00
_cell.angle_gamma   90.00
#
_symmetry.space_group_name_H-M   'P 1'
#
loop_
_entity.id
_entity.type
_entity.pdbx_description
1 polymer ?
#
loop_
_entity_poly.entity_id
_entity_poly.type
_entity_poly.pdbx_seq_one_letter_code
_entity_poly.pdbx_strand_id
1 'polypeptide(L)' 'MKYKKCPRCGLNYIKIDEEICCVCRNEQQGKKSIFDELNDEFLCPYCEKNNMGIDDVMCSQCRKKRNGKKQ' A
#
# COMPACT_ATOMS: atom_id res chain seq x y z
N MET A 1 -26.32 19.68 11.05
CA MET A 1 -25.40 19.86 9.91
C MET A 1 -25.89 19.04 8.72
N LYS A 2 -25.81 19.57 7.50
CA LYS A 2 -26.21 18.87 6.27
C LYS A 2 -24.95 18.40 5.51
N TYR A 3 -25.04 17.24 4.87
CA TYR A 3 -23.95 16.60 4.13
C TYR A 3 -24.36 16.33 2.69
N LYS A 4 -23.39 16.31 1.77
CA LYS A 4 -23.55 15.93 0.36
C LYS A 4 -22.48 14.91 -0.03
N LYS A 5 -22.71 14.09 -1.06
CA LYS A 5 -21.65 13.23 -1.59
C LYS A 5 -20.58 14.08 -2.29
N CYS A 6 -19.33 13.69 -2.17
CA CYS A 6 -18.22 14.35 -2.84
C CYS A 6 -18.43 14.29 -4.35
N PRO A 7 -18.41 15.43 -5.06
CA PRO A 7 -18.68 15.47 -6.49
C PRO A 7 -17.57 14.83 -7.34
N ARG A 8 -16.36 14.64 -6.79
CA ARG A 8 -15.22 14.04 -7.50
C ARG A 8 -15.25 12.52 -7.49
N CYS A 9 -15.35 11.91 -6.30
CA CYS A 9 -15.28 10.45 -6.17
C CYS A 9 -16.65 9.78 -6.04
N GLY A 10 -17.69 10.50 -5.60
CA GLY A 10 -19.01 9.91 -5.33
C GLY A 10 -19.05 8.93 -4.15
N LEU A 11 -17.93 8.69 -3.47
CA LEU A 11 -17.79 7.72 -2.38
C LEU A 11 -17.98 8.36 -1.00
N ASN A 12 -17.29 9.47 -0.75
CA ASN A 12 -17.25 10.10 0.58
C ASN A 12 -18.34 11.15 0.75
N TYR A 13 -18.91 11.25 1.96
CA TYR A 13 -19.77 12.37 2.35
C TYR A 13 -18.94 13.53 2.88
N ILE A 14 -19.29 14.73 2.46
CA ILE A 14 -18.66 16.00 2.84
C ILE A 14 -19.70 16.97 3.35
N LYS A 15 -19.30 17.96 4.13
CA LYS A 15 -20.23 19.02 4.55
C LYS A 15 -20.64 19.87 3.34
N ILE A 16 -21.78 20.54 3.42
CA ILE A 16 -22.29 21.36 2.30
C ILE A 16 -21.32 22.48 1.90
N ASP A 17 -20.62 23.06 2.87
CA ASP A 17 -19.59 24.10 2.71
C ASP A 17 -18.25 23.57 2.18
N GLU A 18 -18.05 22.25 2.14
CA GLU A 18 -16.86 21.64 1.54
C GLU A 18 -17.07 21.38 0.04
N GLU A 19 -16.03 21.61 -0.76
CA GLU A 19 -16.05 21.39 -2.21
C GLU A 19 -15.77 19.92 -2.57
N ILE A 20 -14.72 19.34 -1.97
CA ILE A 20 -14.26 17.96 -2.19
C ILE A 20 -13.77 17.33 -0.88
N CYS A 21 -13.77 15.99 -0.82
CA CYS A 21 -13.32 15.27 0.37
C CYS A 21 -11.81 15.40 0.58
N CYS A 22 -11.35 15.19 1.82
CA CYS A 22 -9.93 15.28 2.17
C CYS A 22 -9.04 14.37 1.32
N VAL A 23 -9.48 13.15 1.01
CA VAL A 23 -8.75 12.21 0.15
C VAL A 23 -8.50 12.79 -1.24
N CYS A 24 -9.55 13.21 -1.97
CA CYS A 24 -9.40 13.82 -3.29
C CYS A 24 -8.56 15.10 -3.27
N ARG A 25 -8.65 15.88 -2.18
CA ARG A 25 -7.84 17.09 -2.00
C ARG A 25 -6.34 16.74 -1.86
N ASN A 26 -6.02 15.71 -1.07
CA ASN A 26 -4.65 15.25 -0.91
C ASN A 26 -4.07 14.68 -2.21
N GLU A 27 -4.87 13.89 -2.94
CA GLU A 27 -4.49 13.37 -4.26
C GLU A 27 -4.20 14.50 -5.26
N GLN A 28 -5.03 15.55 -5.31
CA GLN A 28 -4.78 16.72 -6.17
C GLN A 28 -3.54 17.52 -5.77
N GLN A 29 -3.18 17.51 -4.48
CA GLN A 29 -1.96 18.14 -3.97
C GLN A 29 -0.71 17.28 -4.19
N GLY A 30 -0.83 16.12 -4.84
CA GLY A 30 0.27 15.19 -5.03
C GLY A 30 0.81 14.63 -3.71
N LYS A 31 0.01 14.68 -2.63
CA LYS A 31 0.38 14.05 -1.37
C LYS A 31 0.33 12.55 -1.58
N LYS A 32 1.49 11.92 -1.45
CA LYS A 32 1.64 10.47 -1.44
C LYS A 32 0.66 9.87 -0.44
N SER A 33 -0.05 8.85 -0.88
CA SER A 33 -0.86 8.05 0.01
C SER A 33 0.07 7.36 1.03
N ILE A 34 -0.44 6.98 2.20
CA ILE A 34 0.33 6.15 3.13
C ILE A 34 0.82 4.85 2.47
N PHE A 35 0.13 4.41 1.40
CA PHE A 35 0.48 3.22 0.62
C PHE A 35 1.59 3.51 -0.40
N ASP A 36 1.79 4.76 -0.82
CA ASP A 36 2.85 5.12 -1.78
C ASP A 36 4.25 5.12 -1.11
N GLU A 37 4.30 5.19 0.22
CA GLU A 37 5.51 5.08 1.03
C GLU A 37 5.70 3.69 1.65
N LEU A 38 4.75 2.77 1.46
CA LEU A 38 5.00 1.34 1.64
C LEU A 38 5.90 0.91 0.49
N ASN A 39 7.18 1.24 0.60
CA ASN A 39 8.24 0.41 0.08
C ASN A 39 8.06 -0.92 0.80
N ASP A 40 7.20 -1.78 0.24
CA ASP A 40 6.83 -3.07 0.79
C ASP A 40 8.13 -3.88 0.92
N GLU A 41 8.75 -3.75 2.08
CA GLU A 41 9.76 -4.67 2.56
C GLU A 41 9.02 -5.99 2.82
N PHE A 42 8.76 -6.73 1.73
CA PHE A 42 8.06 -8.01 1.75
C PHE A 42 8.89 -8.99 2.57
N LEU A 43 8.62 -9.06 3.87
CA LEU A 43 9.35 -9.93 4.77
C LEU A 43 9.07 -11.38 4.41
N CYS A 44 10.12 -12.19 4.30
CA CYS A 44 10.00 -13.58 3.89
C CYS A 44 9.16 -14.40 4.88
N PRO A 45 8.05 -15.03 4.46
CA PRO A 45 7.14 -15.77 5.35
C PRO A 45 7.76 -17.05 5.93
N TYR A 46 8.92 -17.47 5.43
CA TYR A 46 9.62 -18.68 5.89
C TYR A 46 10.65 -18.41 6.99
N CYS A 47 11.17 -17.18 7.08
CA CYS A 47 12.23 -16.86 8.04
C CYS A 47 12.01 -15.58 8.83
N GLU A 48 11.06 -14.74 8.43
CA GLU A 48 10.69 -13.49 9.11
C GLU A 48 11.88 -12.56 9.39
N LYS A 49 12.94 -12.67 8.58
CA LYS A 49 14.22 -11.98 8.81
C LYS A 49 14.75 -11.25 7.59
N ASN A 50 14.45 -11.75 6.40
CA ASN A 50 15.00 -11.22 5.16
C ASN A 50 13.86 -10.71 4.28
N ASN A 51 14.08 -9.59 3.60
CA ASN A 51 13.15 -9.06 2.61
C ASN A 51 13.18 -9.90 1.32
N MET A 52 12.06 -9.85 0.61
CA MET A 52 11.83 -10.45 -0.70
C MET A 52 11.71 -9.35 -1.75
N GLY A 53 12.00 -9.69 -3.01
CA GLY A 53 11.61 -8.82 -4.13
C GLY A 53 10.09 -8.81 -4.31
N ILE A 54 9.59 -7.79 -5.02
CA ILE A 54 8.15 -7.59 -5.27
C ILE A 54 7.47 -8.80 -5.93
N ASP A 55 8.21 -9.54 -6.76
CA ASP A 55 7.71 -10.73 -7.46
C ASP A 55 8.21 -12.06 -6.83
N ASP A 56 8.89 -12.00 -5.68
CA ASP A 56 9.47 -13.17 -5.04
C ASP A 56 8.56 -13.72 -3.95
N VAL A 57 8.23 -15.01 -4.04
CA VAL A 57 7.48 -15.73 -2.99
C VAL A 57 8.34 -16.20 -1.80
N MET A 58 9.68 -16.08 -1.91
CA MET A 58 10.64 -16.54 -0.89
C MET A 58 12.00 -15.85 -1.08
N CYS A 59 12.62 -15.42 0.03
CA CYS A 59 13.94 -14.78 0.00
C CYS A 59 15.05 -15.69 -0.53
N SER A 60 16.11 -15.06 -1.06
CA SER A 60 17.26 -15.75 -1.67
C SER A 60 17.94 -16.76 -0.74
N GLN A 61 18.00 -16.47 0.57
CA GLN A 61 18.63 -17.35 1.55
C GLN A 61 17.81 -18.62 1.81
N CYS A 62 16.50 -18.50 1.96
CA CYS A 62 15.61 -19.65 2.09
C CYS A 62 15.59 -20.47 0.79
N ARG A 63 15.63 -19.80 -0.37
CA ARG A 63 15.74 -20.45 -1.69
C ARG A 63 17.02 -21.28 -1.81
N LYS A 64 18.17 -20.75 -1.41
CA LYS A 64 19.45 -21.48 -1.39
C LYS A 64 19.40 -22.69 -0.46
N LYS A 65 18.87 -22.56 0.76
CA LYS A 65 18.72 -23.67 1.71
C LYS A 65 17.83 -24.80 1.15
N ARG A 66 16.78 -24.45 0.41
CA ARG A 66 15.90 -25.44 -0.24
C ARG A 66 16.58 -26.13 -1.42
N ASN A 67 17.30 -25.38 -2.25
CA ASN A 67 17.98 -25.90 -3.43
C ASN A 67 19.28 -26.67 -3.10
N GLY A 68 19.91 -26.37 -1.97
CA GLY A 68 21.13 -27.04 -1.48
C GLY A 68 20.92 -28.46 -0.94
N LYS A 69 19.69 -29.00 -0.94
CA LYS A 69 19.39 -30.39 -0.55
C LYS A 69 19.51 -31.41 -1.71
N LYS A 70 20.15 -31.02 -2.82
CA LYS A 70 20.52 -31.94 -3.92
C LYS A 70 22.05 -32.09 -4.00
N GLN A 71 22.67 -32.66 -2.97
CA GLN A 71 23.94 -33.39 -3.05
C GLN A 71 23.90 -34.50 -2.02
#